data_AF-A0A925PQ62-F1
#
_entry.id   AF-A0A925PQ62-F1
#
_cell.length_a   1.000
_cell.length_b   1.000
_cell.length_c   1.000
_cell.angle_alpha   90.00
_cell.angle_beta   90.00
_cell.angle_gamma   90.00
#
_symmetry.space_group_name_H-M   'P 1'
#
loop_
_entity.id
_entity.type
_entity.pdbx_description
1 polymer ?
#
loop_
_entity_poly.entity_id
_entity_poly.type
_entity_poly.pdbx_seq_one_letter_code
_entity_poly.pdbx_strand_id
1 'polypeptide(L)' 'MAAPQIKKHVIEACVQVVGADGLIREREAELIRAIADTLDCPIPPFI' A
#
# COMPACT_ATOMS: atom_id res chain seq x y z
N MET A 1 -5.04 0.35 20.21
CA MET A 1 -4.03 -0.27 19.33
C MET A 1 -4.77 -0.80 18.11
N ALA A 2 -4.71 -0.13 16.96
CA ALA A 2 -5.28 -0.69 15.73
C ALA A 2 -4.52 -1.99 15.46
N ALA A 3 -5.24 -3.12 15.36
CA ALA A 3 -4.62 -4.42 15.18
C ALA A 3 -3.74 -4.37 13.91
N PRO A 4 -2.47 -4.84 13.95
CA PRO A 4 -1.53 -4.76 12.82
C PRO A 4 -2.12 -5.30 11.51
N GLN A 5 -3.09 -6.20 11.63
CA GLN A 5 -3.92 -6.77 10.57
C GLN A 5 -4.68 -5.72 9.75
N ILE A 6 -5.23 -4.70 10.41
CA ILE A 6 -6.01 -3.62 9.77
C ILE A 6 -5.07 -2.77 8.91
N LYS A 7 -3.89 -2.44 9.42
CA LYS A 7 -2.89 -1.66 8.67
C LYS A 7 -2.47 -2.41 7.40
N LYS A 8 -2.25 -3.72 7.51
CA LYS A 8 -1.92 -4.57 6.35
C LYS A 8 -3.05 -4.58 5.32
N HIS A 9 -4.30 -4.81 5.75
CA HIS A 9 -5.45 -4.83 4.83
C HIS A 9 -5.67 -3.49 4.13
N VAL A 10 -5.40 -2.37 4.80
CA VAL A 10 -5.49 -1.03 4.17
C VAL A 10 -4.47 -0.89 3.06
N ILE A 11 -3.20 -1.26 3.30
CA ILE A 11 -2.15 -1.21 2.27
C ILE A 11 -2.46 -2.16 1.12
N GLU A 12 -2.89 -3.40 1.39
CA GLU A 12 -3.28 -4.35 0.35
C GLU A 12 -4.43 -3.83 -0.51
N ALA A 13 -5.45 -3.22 0.10
CA ALA A 13 -6.56 -2.60 -0.64
C ALA A 13 -6.07 -1.44 -1.51
N CYS A 14 -5.19 -0.58 -1.00
CA CYS A 14 -4.60 0.50 -1.80
C CYS A 14 -3.82 -0.04 -3.01
N VAL A 15 -3.01 -1.08 -2.82
CA VAL A 15 -2.27 -1.74 -3.91
C VAL A 15 -3.24 -2.31 -4.96
N GLN A 16 -4.30 -2.98 -4.52
CA GLN A 16 -5.31 -3.54 -5.44
C GLN A 16 -6.02 -2.47 -6.27
N VAL A 17 -6.38 -1.35 -5.65
CA VAL A 17 -7.06 -0.23 -6.34
C VAL A 17 -6.11 0.45 -7.33
N VAL A 18 -4.87 0.70 -6.92
CA VAL A 18 -3.85 1.31 -7.78
C VAL A 18 -3.48 0.41 -8.96
N GLY A 19 -3.36 -0.90 -8.72
CA GLY A 19 -3.04 -1.88 -9.77
C GLY A 19 -4.25 -2.36 -10.58
N ALA A 20 -5.44 -1.79 -10.39
CA ALA A 20 -6.66 -2.23 -11.07
C ALA A 20 -6.60 -2.02 -12.60
N ASP A 21 -5.78 -1.09 -13.08
CA ASP A 21 -5.52 -0.86 -14.50
C ASP A 21 -4.39 -1.76 -15.05
N GLY A 22 -3.82 -2.64 -14.21
CA GLY A 22 -2.72 -3.52 -14.54
C GLY A 22 -1.35 -2.83 -14.60
N LEU A 23 -1.26 -1.54 -14.25
CA LEU A 23 -0.02 -0.78 -14.30
C LEU A 23 0.11 0.15 -13.08
N ILE A 24 0.94 -0.27 -12.12
CA ILE A 24 1.33 0.61 -11.02
C ILE A 24 2.36 1.62 -11.55
N ARG A 25 2.02 2.90 -11.57
CA ARG A 25 2.96 3.96 -11.95
C ARG A 25 3.85 4.31 -10.76
N GLU A 26 5.05 4.81 -11.04
CA GLU A 26 6.01 5.22 -10.00
C GLU A 26 5.40 6.18 -8.97
N ARG A 27 4.59 7.14 -9.44
CA ARG A 27 3.88 8.08 -8.57
C ARG A 27 2.90 7.40 -7.60
N GLU A 28 2.28 6.29 -8.01
CA GLU A 28 1.31 5.55 -7.21
C GLU A 28 2.01 4.63 -6.22
N ALA A 29 3.15 4.05 -6.61
CA ALA A 29 4.04 3.33 -5.69
C ALA A 29 4.57 4.26 -4.59
N GLU A 30 4.99 5.48 -4.92
CA GLU A 30 5.40 6.50 -3.95
C GLU A 30 4.26 6.91 -3.01
N LEU A 31 3.03 7.01 -3.53
CA LEU A 31 1.86 7.27 -2.70
C LEU A 31 1.65 6.15 -1.66
N ILE A 32 1.74 4.89 -2.09
CA ILE A 32 1.61 3.73 -1.20
C ILE A 32 2.75 3.71 -0.17
N ARG A 33 3.97 4.08 -0.57
CA ARG A 33 5.11 4.23 0.35
C ARG A 33 4.84 5.24 1.45
N ALA A 34 4.35 6.43 1.10
CA ALA A 34 4.02 7.45 2.09
C ALA A 34 2.94 6.99 3.08
N ILE A 35 1.95 6.22 2.61
CA ILE A 35 0.90 5.64 3.48
C ILE A 35 1.50 4.57 4.41
N ALA A 36 2.35 3.69 3.87
CA ALA A 36 3.01 2.63 4.64
C ALA A 36 3.93 3.20 5.73
N ASP A 37 4.70 4.24 5.41
CA ASP A 37 5.54 4.97 6.36
C ASP A 37 4.70 5.65 7.45
N THR A 38 3.57 6.28 7.08
CA THR A 38 2.64 6.89 8.04
C THR A 38 2.01 5.87 8.99
N LEU A 39 1.78 4.65 8.49
CA LEU A 39 1.20 3.56 9.26
C LEU A 39 2.23 2.73 10.03
N ASP A 40 3.53 3.03 9.89
CA ASP A 40 4.62 2.24 10.47
C ASP A 40 4.50 0.75 10.05
N CYS A 41 4.35 0.54 8.74
CA CYS A 41 4.12 -0.77 8.13
C CYS A 41 5.07 -0.96 6.94
N PRO A 42 5.67 -2.15 6.75
CA PRO A 42 6.52 -2.40 5.60
C PRO A 42 5.74 -2.37 4.28
N ILE A 43 6.38 -1.87 3.23
CA ILE A 43 5.83 -1.84 1.87
C ILE A 43 5.88 -3.24 1.25
N PRO A 44 4.77 -3.74 0.68
CA PRO A 44 4.77 -4.99 -0.05
C PRO A 44 5.56 -4.85 -1.37
N PRO A 45 6.25 -5.92 -1.83
CA PRO A 45 6.90 -5.91 -3.13
C PRO A 45 5.84 -5.79 -4.22
N PHE A 46 5.92 -4.74 -5.02
CA PHE A 46 5.12 -4.57 -6.23
C PHE A 46 5.71 -5.50 -7.30
N ILE A 47 5.09 -6.67 -7.52
CA ILE A 47 5.45 -7.65 -8.57
C ILE A 47 4.70 -7.30 -9.85
#